data_AF-A0A699HY29-F1
#
_entry.id   AF-A0A699HY29-F1
#
_cell.length_a   1.000
_cell.length_b   1.000
_cell.length_c   1.000
_cell.angle_alpha   90.00
_cell.angle_beta   90.00
_cell.angle_gamma   90.00
#
_symmetry.space_group_name_H-M   'P 1'
#
loop_
_entity.id
_entity.type
_entity.pdbx_description
1 polymer ?
#
loop_
_entity_poly.entity_id
_entity_poly.type
_entity_poly.pdbx_seq_one_letter_code
_entity_poly.pdbx_strand_id
1 'polypeptide(L)'
;MAGGNTGKEMTTNFGKLNKFERHDFRRWQKKMHFLLTTLKFVYVLTTPMPELLEDDTVEAIKRKAKWENDDYIYRGHVLNGMSDPLFDIYQIVESAKELWDSLESKYMAEDASSKKFFVSNFNNYKMVDSRLIMEQFNELLRILGQ
;
A
#
# COMPACT_ATOMS: atom_id res chain seq x y z
N MET A 1 31.69 -18.95 -0.15
CA MET A 1 30.98 -18.18 -1.18
C MET A 1 29.52 -18.62 -1.20
N ALA A 2 28.62 -17.86 -0.57
CA ALA A 2 27.18 -18.13 -0.59
C ALA A 2 26.45 -16.80 -0.39
N GLY A 3 26.32 -16.01 -1.46
CA GLY A 3 25.72 -14.67 -1.40
C GLY A 3 24.79 -14.35 -2.58
N GLY A 4 24.42 -15.34 -3.39
CA GLY A 4 23.72 -15.12 -4.66
C GLY A 4 22.20 -15.34 -4.66
N ASN A 5 21.62 -15.98 -3.64
CA ASN A 5 20.24 -16.50 -3.72
C ASN A 5 19.16 -15.61 -3.07
N THR A 6 19.51 -14.72 -2.14
CA THR A 6 18.51 -13.98 -1.35
C THR A 6 17.79 -12.89 -2.15
N GLY A 7 18.49 -12.23 -3.07
CA GLY A 7 17.90 -11.16 -3.90
C GLY A 7 16.83 -11.66 -4.89
N LYS A 8 17.07 -12.83 -5.51
CA LYS A 8 16.13 -13.43 -6.50
C LYS A 8 14.90 -14.07 -5.83
N GLU A 9 15.04 -14.60 -4.63
CA GLU A 9 13.88 -15.13 -3.87
C GLU A 9 12.96 -14.02 -3.38
N MET A 10 13.52 -12.86 -2.97
CA MET A 10 12.72 -11.72 -2.54
C MET A 10 11.85 -11.17 -3.68
N THR A 11 12.40 -11.00 -4.90
CA THR A 11 11.64 -10.53 -6.08
C THR A 11 10.49 -11.45 -6.49
N THR A 12 10.61 -12.75 -6.21
CA THR A 12 9.57 -13.75 -6.54
C THR A 12 8.37 -13.69 -5.58
N ASN A 13 8.53 -13.14 -4.37
CA ASN A 13 7.43 -12.99 -3.41
C ASN A 13 6.50 -11.79 -3.69
N PHE A 14 6.90 -10.87 -4.57
CA PHE A 14 6.08 -9.70 -4.93
C PHE A 14 4.79 -10.09 -5.66
N GLY A 15 4.84 -11.12 -6.51
CA GLY A 15 3.65 -11.66 -7.19
C GLY A 15 2.63 -12.32 -6.26
N LYS A 16 2.99 -12.57 -4.98
CA LYS A 16 2.11 -13.20 -3.97
C LYS A 16 1.37 -12.20 -3.08
N LEU A 17 1.66 -10.91 -3.20
CA LEU A 17 0.92 -9.86 -2.50
C LEU A 17 -0.40 -9.62 -3.24
N ASN A 18 -1.52 -9.81 -2.54
CA ASN A 18 -2.82 -9.40 -3.06
C ASN A 18 -2.76 -7.92 -3.45
N LYS A 19 -3.23 -7.62 -4.65
CA LYS A 19 -3.34 -6.24 -5.14
C LYS A 19 -4.26 -5.44 -4.22
N PHE A 20 -3.92 -4.18 -4.03
CA PHE A 20 -4.81 -3.25 -3.35
C PHE A 20 -5.98 -2.87 -4.24
N GLU A 21 -7.19 -3.01 -3.70
CA GLU A 21 -8.46 -2.73 -4.36
C GLU A 21 -9.35 -1.81 -3.51
N ARG A 22 -8.75 -0.81 -2.85
CA ARG A 22 -9.41 0.21 -2.00
C ARG A 22 -9.94 -0.25 -0.64
N HIS A 23 -10.01 -1.55 -0.38
CA HIS A 23 -10.38 -2.10 0.92
C HIS A 23 -9.15 -2.64 1.68
N ASP A 24 -9.28 -2.77 3.00
CA ASP A 24 -8.23 -3.30 3.89
C ASP A 24 -6.88 -2.60 3.75
N PHE A 25 -6.91 -1.29 3.48
CA PHE A 25 -5.71 -0.49 3.21
C PHE A 25 -4.65 -0.69 4.29
N ARG A 26 -5.00 -0.66 5.58
CA ARG A 26 -4.05 -0.87 6.69
C ARG A 26 -3.28 -2.18 6.59
N ARG A 27 -3.94 -3.25 6.14
CA ARG A 27 -3.31 -4.57 6.00
C ARG A 27 -2.37 -4.59 4.81
N TRP A 28 -2.84 -4.11 3.66
CA TRP A 28 -2.02 -4.02 2.46
C TRP A 28 -0.80 -3.13 2.69
N GLN A 29 -1.01 -1.94 3.24
CA GLN A 29 0.01 -0.95 3.50
C GLN A 29 1.10 -1.49 4.45
N LYS A 30 0.73 -2.17 5.54
CA LYS A 30 1.71 -2.78 6.45
C LYS A 30 2.58 -3.81 5.74
N LYS A 31 2.00 -4.66 4.88
CA LYS A 31 2.77 -5.64 4.11
C LYS A 31 3.69 -4.96 3.09
N MET A 32 3.20 -3.92 2.41
CA MET A 32 3.98 -3.15 1.45
C MET A 32 5.15 -2.41 2.14
N HIS A 33 4.89 -1.76 3.28
CA HIS A 33 5.92 -1.10 4.07
C HIS A 33 6.98 -2.09 4.56
N PHE A 34 6.59 -3.26 5.06
CA PHE A 34 7.51 -4.30 5.48
C PHE A 34 8.44 -4.72 4.32
N LEU A 35 7.88 -4.96 3.14
CA LEU A 35 8.63 -5.30 1.94
C LEU A 35 9.65 -4.23 1.55
N LEU A 36 9.23 -2.96 1.50
CA LEU A 36 10.08 -1.83 1.16
C LEU A 36 11.15 -1.58 2.22
N THR A 37 10.87 -1.92 3.49
CA THR A 37 11.86 -1.89 4.57
C THR A 37 12.94 -2.93 4.33
N THR A 38 12.56 -4.17 3.96
CA THR A 38 13.52 -5.23 3.63
C THR A 38 14.40 -4.85 2.43
N LEU A 39 13.85 -4.15 1.45
CA LEU A 39 14.59 -3.63 0.30
C LEU A 39 15.43 -2.39 0.59
N LYS A 40 15.34 -1.83 1.82
CA LYS A 40 16.05 -0.61 2.25
C LYS A 40 15.70 0.65 1.44
N PHE A 41 14.46 0.75 0.94
CA PHE A 41 13.99 1.94 0.22
C PHE A 41 13.17 2.90 1.07
N VAL A 42 12.70 2.50 2.27
CA VAL A 42 11.82 3.34 3.12
C VAL A 42 12.40 4.72 3.46
N TYR A 43 13.73 4.87 3.46
CA TYR A 43 14.36 6.15 3.76
C TYR A 43 13.98 7.27 2.79
N VAL A 44 13.54 6.97 1.54
CA VAL A 44 13.11 7.99 0.58
C VAL A 44 11.82 8.70 1.01
N LEU A 45 11.05 8.12 1.94
CA LEU A 45 9.87 8.77 2.53
C LEU A 45 10.22 9.84 3.57
N THR A 46 11.39 9.74 4.18
CA THR A 46 11.81 10.58 5.32
C THR A 46 12.96 11.51 4.97
N THR A 47 13.78 11.13 4.00
CA THR A 47 14.98 11.87 3.59
C THR A 47 14.66 12.63 2.30
N PRO A 48 14.72 13.97 2.29
CA PRO A 48 14.48 14.75 1.09
C PRO A 48 15.55 14.45 0.02
N MET A 49 15.19 14.71 -1.23
CA MET A 49 16.14 14.62 -2.34
C MET A 49 17.36 15.51 -2.06
N PRO A 50 18.60 15.00 -2.22
CA PRO A 50 19.78 15.84 -2.11
C PRO A 50 19.76 16.95 -3.17
N GLU A 51 19.94 18.20 -2.74
CA GLU A 51 20.13 19.32 -3.65
C GLU A 51 21.55 19.26 -4.25
N LEU A 52 21.68 19.65 -5.52
CA LEU A 52 22.99 19.82 -6.14
C LEU A 52 23.33 21.30 -6.29
N LEU A 53 24.59 21.65 -6.04
CA LEU A 53 25.19 22.97 -6.30
C LEU A 53 26.12 22.91 -7.52
N GLU A 54 26.46 24.07 -8.10
CA GLU A 54 27.25 24.17 -9.34
C GLU A 54 28.66 23.53 -9.22
N ASP A 55 29.26 23.52 -8.03
CA ASP A 55 30.60 22.96 -7.76
C ASP A 55 30.57 21.59 -7.06
N ASP A 56 29.47 20.85 -7.19
CA ASP A 56 29.30 19.61 -6.44
C ASP A 56 30.25 18.50 -6.86
N THR A 57 30.71 17.75 -5.84
CA THR A 57 31.63 16.65 -6.07
C THR A 57 30.91 15.47 -6.76
N VAL A 58 31.72 14.62 -7.41
CA VAL A 58 31.22 13.38 -8.03
C VAL A 58 30.42 12.52 -7.04
N GLU A 59 30.79 12.55 -5.75
CA GLU A 59 30.08 11.86 -4.67
C GLU A 59 28.68 12.44 -4.41
N ALA A 60 28.51 13.76 -4.49
CA ALA A 60 27.20 14.41 -4.35
C ALA A 60 26.26 14.00 -5.50
N ILE A 61 26.76 14.04 -6.74
CA ILE A 61 26.02 13.60 -7.94
C ILE A 61 25.61 12.13 -7.80
N LYS A 62 26.52 11.25 -7.36
CA LYS A 62 26.22 9.82 -7.13
C LYS A 62 25.15 9.62 -6.05
N ARG A 63 25.19 10.40 -4.96
CA ARG A 63 24.19 10.32 -3.89
C ARG A 63 22.80 10.72 -4.39
N LYS A 64 22.69 11.80 -5.17
CA LYS A 64 21.42 12.22 -5.76
C LYS A 64 20.88 11.17 -6.73
N ALA A 65 21.70 10.70 -7.67
CA ALA A 65 21.28 9.68 -8.64
C ALA A 65 20.82 8.38 -7.95
N LYS A 66 21.50 7.97 -6.87
CA LYS A 66 21.05 6.84 -6.05
C LYS A 66 19.70 7.10 -5.41
N TRP A 67 19.50 8.30 -4.83
CA TRP A 67 18.22 8.67 -4.22
C TRP A 67 17.08 8.65 -5.24
N GLU A 68 17.27 9.23 -6.42
CA GLU A 68 16.29 9.25 -7.52
C GLU A 68 15.93 7.84 -8.00
N ASN A 69 16.93 6.97 -8.15
CA ASN A 69 16.71 5.57 -8.49
C ASN A 69 15.91 4.83 -7.40
N ASP A 70 16.25 5.03 -6.13
CA ASP A 70 15.56 4.38 -5.02
C ASP A 70 14.11 4.91 -4.88
N ASP A 71 13.87 6.20 -5.12
CA ASP A 71 12.53 6.80 -5.18
C ASP A 71 11.69 6.18 -6.32
N TYR A 72 12.26 6.07 -7.53
CA TYR A 72 11.61 5.43 -8.67
C TYR A 72 11.24 3.96 -8.38
N ILE A 73 12.16 3.19 -7.79
CA ILE A 73 11.91 1.78 -7.44
C ILE A 73 10.85 1.66 -6.36
N TYR A 74 10.90 2.50 -5.32
CA TYR A 74 9.88 2.54 -4.27
C TYR A 74 8.50 2.77 -4.88
N ARG A 75 8.39 3.82 -5.72
CA ARG A 75 7.14 4.19 -6.39
C ARG A 75 6.64 3.07 -7.29
N GLY A 76 7.52 2.45 -8.07
CA GLY A 76 7.21 1.30 -8.91
C GLY A 76 6.66 0.11 -8.11
N HIS A 77 7.18 -0.18 -6.92
CA HIS A 77 6.67 -1.25 -6.07
C HIS A 77 5.28 -0.96 -5.50
N VAL A 78 5.03 0.28 -5.06
CA VAL A 78 3.71 0.70 -4.57
C VAL A 78 2.67 0.62 -5.69
N LEU A 79 3.00 1.15 -6.88
CA LEU A 79 2.15 1.09 -8.07
C LEU A 79 1.90 -0.36 -8.54
N ASN A 80 2.92 -1.21 -8.54
CA ASN A 80 2.74 -2.63 -8.84
C ASN A 80 1.96 -3.37 -7.74
N GLY A 81 1.81 -2.80 -6.55
CA GLY A 81 1.03 -3.36 -5.46
C GLY A 81 -0.48 -3.08 -5.54
N MET A 82 -0.94 -2.23 -6.45
CA MET A 82 -2.35 -1.87 -6.62
C MET A 82 -2.96 -2.49 -7.89
N SER A 83 -4.29 -2.47 -7.96
CA SER A 83 -5.04 -2.85 -9.16
C SER A 83 -4.84 -1.86 -10.30
N ASP A 84 -5.05 -2.29 -11.54
CA ASP A 84 -4.81 -1.47 -12.74
C ASP A 84 -5.59 -0.14 -12.71
N PRO A 85 -6.87 -0.07 -12.31
CA PRO A 85 -7.57 1.21 -12.21
C PRO A 85 -6.97 2.17 -11.18
N LEU A 86 -6.34 1.66 -10.13
CA LEU A 86 -5.62 2.51 -9.17
C LEU A 86 -4.26 2.92 -9.71
N PHE A 87 -3.56 2.01 -10.38
CA PHE A 87 -2.31 2.31 -11.06
C PHE A 87 -2.49 3.50 -12.00
N ASP A 88 -3.54 3.47 -12.83
CA ASP A 88 -3.81 4.52 -13.82
C ASP A 88 -4.03 5.90 -13.20
N ILE A 89 -4.62 5.94 -12.01
CA ILE A 89 -4.87 7.18 -11.25
C ILE A 89 -3.58 7.73 -10.65
N TYR A 90 -2.73 6.85 -10.11
CA TYR A 90 -1.58 7.25 -9.28
C TYR A 90 -0.24 7.28 -10.03
N GLN A 91 -0.15 6.74 -11.25
CA GLN A 91 1.10 6.69 -12.02
C GLN A 91 1.72 8.08 -12.29
N ILE A 92 0.91 9.13 -12.29
CA ILE A 92 1.33 10.51 -12.54
C ILE A 92 2.02 11.15 -11.33
N VAL A 93 1.93 10.56 -10.14
CA VAL A 93 2.56 11.10 -8.94
C VAL A 93 4.07 10.96 -9.07
N GLU A 94 4.81 12.05 -8.83
CA GLU A 94 6.22 12.14 -9.22
C GLU A 94 7.17 11.58 -8.17
N SER A 95 6.81 11.63 -6.88
CA SER A 95 7.65 11.14 -5.78
C SER A 95 7.01 9.99 -4.99
N ALA A 96 7.86 9.11 -4.46
CA ALA A 96 7.43 8.04 -3.55
C ALA A 96 6.71 8.60 -2.31
N LYS A 97 7.22 9.71 -1.77
CA LYS A 97 6.66 10.37 -0.59
C LYS A 97 5.24 10.88 -0.85
N GLU A 98 5.05 11.64 -1.91
CA GLU A 98 3.73 12.18 -2.26
C GLU A 98 2.73 11.07 -2.54
N LEU A 99 3.16 10.00 -3.22
CA LEU A 99 2.31 8.84 -3.46
C LEU A 99 1.88 8.19 -2.15
N TRP A 100 2.83 7.94 -1.24
CA TRP A 100 2.56 7.31 0.05
C TRP A 100 1.62 8.16 0.91
N ASP A 101 1.91 9.46 1.04
CA ASP A 101 1.13 10.41 1.83
C ASP A 101 -0.30 10.55 1.27
N SER A 102 -0.45 10.56 -0.07
CA SER A 102 -1.76 10.61 -0.74
C SER A 102 -2.61 9.37 -0.47
N LEU A 103 -1.99 8.19 -0.47
CA LEU A 103 -2.66 6.94 -0.17
C LEU A 103 -3.09 6.88 1.31
N GLU A 104 -2.21 7.30 2.23
CA GLU A 104 -2.54 7.38 3.65
C GLU A 104 -3.71 8.33 3.91
N SER A 105 -3.64 9.55 3.36
CA SER A 105 -4.67 10.57 3.54
C SER A 105 -6.04 10.07 3.08
N LYS A 106 -6.10 9.42 1.91
CA LYS A 106 -7.36 8.94 1.33
C LYS A 106 -7.92 7.73 2.06
N TYR A 107 -7.10 6.69 2.26
CA TYR A 107 -7.62 5.38 2.62
C TYR A 107 -7.53 5.03 4.12
N MET A 108 -6.75 5.76 4.93
CA MET A 108 -6.67 5.47 6.37
C MET A 108 -7.98 5.71 7.12
N ALA A 109 -8.63 6.84 6.85
CA ALA A 109 -9.88 7.21 7.48
C ALA A 109 -11.05 6.39 6.92
N GLU A 110 -11.05 6.14 5.60
CA GLU A 110 -12.08 5.34 4.92
C GLU A 110 -12.10 3.88 5.42
N ASP A 111 -10.93 3.24 5.58
CA ASP A 111 -10.83 1.85 6.08
C ASP A 111 -11.37 1.72 7.52
N ALA A 112 -11.02 2.68 8.38
CA ALA A 112 -11.52 2.72 9.75
C ALA A 112 -13.04 2.96 9.82
N SER A 113 -13.55 3.88 8.99
CA SER A 113 -14.97 4.25 8.98
C SER A 113 -15.84 3.13 8.42
N SER A 114 -15.40 2.48 7.33
CA SER A 114 -16.09 1.35 6.70
C SER A 114 -16.20 0.17 7.68
N LYS A 115 -15.11 -0.17 8.38
CA LYS A 115 -15.13 -1.23 9.40
C LYS A 115 -16.06 -0.91 10.56
N LYS A 116 -16.05 0.34 11.05
CA LYS A 116 -16.96 0.79 12.12
C LYS A 116 -18.42 0.70 11.68
N PHE A 117 -18.72 1.05 10.43
CA PHE A 117 -20.06 0.95 9.87
C PHE A 117 -20.58 -0.50 9.87
N PHE A 118 -19.76 -1.45 9.38
CA PHE A 118 -20.13 -2.87 9.39
C PHE A 118 -20.33 -3.43 10.80
N VAL A 119 -19.41 -3.12 11.72
CA VAL A 119 -19.54 -3.54 13.13
C VAL A 119 -20.83 -2.98 13.76
N SER A 120 -21.15 -1.71 13.49
CA SER A 120 -22.38 -1.10 14.01
C SER A 120 -23.63 -1.77 13.43
N ASN A 121 -23.67 -2.01 12.11
CA ASN A 121 -24.81 -2.64 11.46
C ASN A 121 -25.02 -4.08 11.94
N PHE A 122 -23.94 -4.84 12.10
CA PHE A 122 -23.99 -6.19 12.62
C PHE A 122 -24.53 -6.22 14.06
N ASN A 123 -24.01 -5.37 14.94
CA ASN A 123 -24.46 -5.29 16.34
C ASN A 123 -25.91 -4.82 16.49
N ASN A 124 -26.40 -4.01 15.55
CA ASN A 124 -27.77 -3.50 15.55
C ASN A 124 -28.76 -4.46 14.88
N TYR A 125 -28.29 -5.47 14.15
CA TYR A 125 -29.14 -6.42 13.46
C TYR A 125 -29.88 -7.31 14.48
N LYS A 126 -31.20 -7.38 14.35
CA LYS A 126 -32.06 -8.24 15.17
C LYS A 126 -32.86 -9.14 14.26
N MET A 127 -32.75 -10.45 14.48
CA MET A 127 -33.61 -11.40 13.78
C MET A 127 -35.06 -11.24 14.21
N VAL A 128 -35.97 -11.48 13.29
CA VAL A 128 -37.42 -11.42 13.49
C VAL A 128 -37.96 -12.85 13.34
N ASP A 129 -38.69 -13.31 14.36
CA ASP A 129 -39.20 -14.70 14.44
C ASP A 129 -40.13 -15.06 13.27
N SER A 130 -40.83 -14.07 12.69
CA SER A 130 -41.76 -14.28 11.57
C SER A 130 -41.08 -14.42 10.20
N ARG A 131 -39.74 -14.35 10.13
CA ARG A 131 -38.98 -14.38 8.87
C ARG A 131 -38.13 -15.65 8.77
N LEU A 132 -37.91 -16.12 7.54
CA LEU A 132 -37.07 -17.30 7.31
C LEU A 132 -35.62 -17.03 7.72
N ILE A 133 -35.02 -17.99 8.42
CA ILE A 133 -33.63 -17.89 8.89
C ILE A 133 -32.65 -17.67 7.73
N MET A 134 -32.87 -18.33 6.59
CA MET A 134 -31.97 -18.21 5.43
C MET A 134 -31.97 -16.81 4.80
N GLU A 135 -33.11 -16.12 4.76
CA GLU A 135 -33.16 -14.74 4.26
C GLU A 135 -32.39 -13.80 5.19
N GLN A 136 -32.59 -13.97 6.49
CA GLN A 136 -31.93 -13.19 7.53
C GLN A 136 -30.42 -13.46 7.61
N PHE A 137 -30.00 -14.70 7.33
CA PHE A 137 -28.59 -15.07 7.20
C PHE A 137 -27.93 -14.39 6.00
N ASN A 138 -28.60 -14.37 4.84
CA ASN A 138 -28.10 -13.67 3.65
C ASN A 138 -27.98 -12.15 3.88
N GLU A 139 -28.89 -11.57 4.67
CA GLU A 139 -28.80 -10.15 5.07
C GLU A 139 -27.58 -9.89 5.96
N LEU A 140 -27.29 -10.78 6.91
CA LEU A 140 -26.07 -10.70 7.72
C LEU A 140 -24.80 -10.83 6.89
N LEU A 141 -24.75 -11.72 5.90
CA LEU A 141 -23.61 -11.83 4.97
C LEU A 141 -23.40 -10.54 4.18
N ARG A 142 -24.49 -9.93 3.68
CA ARG A 142 -24.43 -8.61 3.03
C ARG A 142 -23.89 -7.52 3.95
N ILE A 143 -24.30 -7.51 5.23
CA ILE A 143 -23.76 -6.56 6.22
C ILE A 143 -22.26 -6.76 6.42
N LEU A 144 -21.75 -7.98 6.27
CA LEU A 144 -20.31 -8.27 6.39
C LEU A 144 -19.53 -8.07 5.09
N GLY A 145 -20.21 -7.69 4.00
CA GLY A 145 -19.60 -7.55 2.67
C GLY A 145 -19.15 -8.88 2.06
N GLN A 146 -19.83 -9.99 2.40
CA GLN A 146 -19.56 -11.35 1.93
C GLN A 146 -20.59 -11.82 0.90
#